data_AF-E2A2J9-F1
#
_entry.id   AF-E2A2J9-F1
#
_cell.length_a   1.000
_cell.length_b   1.000
_cell.length_c   1.000
_cell.angle_alpha   90.00
_cell.angle_beta   90.00
_cell.angle_gamma   90.00
#
_symmetry.space_group_name_H-M   'P 1'
#
loop_
_entity.id
_entity.type
_entity.pdbx_description
1 polymer ?
#
loop_
_entity_poly.entity_id
_entity_poly.type
_entity_poly.pdbx_seq_one_letter_code
_entity_poly.pdbx_strand_id
1 'polypeptide(L)' 'IKFLSREGVKPVEILRRLTKQFAEKTLSRTQVYDWHKKFFNGRKSVQNKTYARRPRTSISETNIVAIREMIEEDR' A
#
# COMPACT_ATOMS: atom_id res chain seq x y z
N ILE A 1 -15.98 -5.02 0.29
CA ILE A 1 -15.25 -6.20 -0.26
C ILE A 1 -15.02 -7.25 0.83
N LYS A 2 -14.26 -6.97 1.90
CA LYS A 2 -13.95 -7.93 2.99
C LYS A 2 -15.16 -8.74 3.49
N PHE A 3 -16.27 -8.07 3.78
CA PHE A 3 -17.52 -8.70 4.22
C PHE A 3 -18.04 -9.71 3.18
N LEU A 4 -18.28 -9.25 1.95
CA LEU A 4 -18.78 -10.08 0.84
C LEU A 4 -17.82 -11.23 0.48
N SER A 5 -16.51 -11.04 0.60
CA SER A 5 -15.52 -12.11 0.42
C SER A 5 -15.65 -13.22 1.47
N ARG A 6 -16.02 -12.89 2.71
CA ARG A 6 -16.25 -13.88 3.78
C ARG A 6 -17.58 -14.59 3.64
N GLU A 7 -18.58 -13.93 3.05
CA GLU A 7 -19.86 -14.53 2.65
C GLU A 7 -19.72 -15.50 1.48
N GLY A 8 -18.55 -15.62 0.85
CA GLY A 8 -18.34 -16.48 -0.32
C GLY A 8 -18.84 -15.89 -1.64
N VAL A 9 -19.13 -14.58 -1.68
CA VAL A 9 -19.58 -13.92 -2.91
C VAL A 9 -18.45 -13.87 -3.94
N LYS A 10 -18.78 -14.18 -5.21
CA LYS A 10 -17.83 -14.12 -6.32
C LYS A 10 -17.36 -12.67 -6.57
N PRO A 11 -16.09 -12.45 -6.97
CA PRO A 11 -15.54 -11.12 -7.23
C PRO A 11 -16.37 -10.29 -8.23
N VAL A 12 -16.92 -10.94 -9.26
CA VAL A 12 -17.78 -10.31 -10.28
C VAL A 12 -19.02 -9.68 -9.64
N GLU A 13 -19.66 -10.39 -8.71
CA GLU A 13 -20.87 -9.91 -8.03
C GLU A 13 -20.54 -8.79 -7.04
N ILE A 14 -19.37 -8.87 -6.39
CA ILE A 14 -18.87 -7.77 -5.55
C ILE A 14 -18.66 -6.51 -6.40
N LEU A 15 -18.03 -6.62 -7.57
CA LEU A 15 -17.85 -5.50 -8.47
C LEU A 15 -19.20 -4.91 -8.90
N ARG A 16 -20.16 -5.75 -9.31
CA ARG A 16 -21.50 -5.30 -9.71
C ARG A 16 -22.20 -4.51 -8.61
N ARG A 17 -22.16 -5.01 -7.36
CA ARG A 17 -22.75 -4.31 -6.19
C ARG A 17 -22.05 -2.99 -5.90
N LEU A 18 -20.72 -2.94 -6.02
CA LEU A 18 -19.96 -1.71 -5.82
C LEU A 18 -20.29 -0.68 -6.91
N THR A 19 -20.28 -1.09 -8.18
CA THR A 19 -20.63 -0.21 -9.30
C THR A 19 -22.05 0.32 -9.18
N LYS A 20 -23.00 -0.50 -8.74
CA LYS A 20 -24.38 -0.05 -8.50
C LYS A 20 -24.48 1.03 -7.41
N GLN A 21 -23.68 0.91 -6.34
CA GLN A 21 -23.78 1.81 -5.19
C GLN A 21 -22.92 3.08 -5.34
N PHE A 22 -21.76 2.97 -5.98
CA PHE A 22 -20.75 4.03 -6.03
C PHE A 22 -20.51 4.57 -7.44
N ALA A 23 -21.12 3.97 -8.47
CA ALA A 23 -20.98 4.36 -9.88
C ALA A 23 -19.50 4.57 -10.26
N GLU A 24 -19.14 5.78 -10.68
CA GLU A 24 -17.77 6.14 -11.09
C GLU A 24 -16.78 6.24 -9.94
N LYS A 25 -17.23 6.39 -8.69
CA LYS A 25 -16.37 6.38 -7.51
C LYS A 25 -16.00 4.95 -7.05
N THR A 26 -16.29 3.96 -7.89
CA THR A 26 -15.99 2.55 -7.62
C THR A 26 -14.52 2.23 -7.85
N LEU A 27 -13.99 1.31 -7.05
CA LEU A 27 -12.66 0.74 -7.27
C LEU A 27 -12.56 0.06 -8.64
N SER A 28 -11.37 0.08 -9.24
CA SER A 28 -11.16 -0.60 -10.52
C SER A 28 -11.41 -2.11 -10.39
N ARG A 29 -11.79 -2.77 -11.49
CA ARG A 29 -11.99 -4.23 -11.53
C ARG A 29 -10.79 -4.97 -10.95
N THR A 30 -9.57 -4.60 -11.34
CA THR A 30 -8.33 -5.21 -10.85
C THR A 30 -8.20 -5.08 -9.34
N GLN A 31 -8.47 -3.90 -8.78
CA GLN A 31 -8.41 -3.67 -7.33
C GLN A 31 -9.43 -4.52 -6.57
N VAL A 32 -10.66 -4.65 -7.09
CA VAL A 32 -11.69 -5.49 -6.45
C VAL A 32 -11.26 -6.96 -6.38
N TYR A 33 -10.68 -7.47 -7.46
CA TYR A 33 -10.19 -8.85 -7.55
C TYR A 33 -8.99 -9.08 -6.63
N ASP A 34 -8.02 -8.16 -6.61
CA ASP A 34 -6.87 -8.23 -5.71
C ASP A 34 -7.30 -8.25 -4.25
N TRP A 35 -8.24 -7.38 -3.88
CA TRP A 35 -8.77 -7.35 -2.52
C TRP A 35 -9.53 -8.63 -2.19
N HIS A 36 -10.37 -9.14 -3.09
CA HIS A 36 -11.05 -10.42 -2.89
C HIS A 36 -10.04 -11.56 -2.64
N LYS A 37 -9.02 -11.70 -3.50
CA LYS A 37 -7.96 -12.71 -3.34
C LYS A 37 -7.21 -12.55 -2.02
N LYS A 38 -6.87 -11.31 -1.63
CA LYS A 38 -6.23 -11.02 -0.34
C LYS A 38 -7.09 -11.49 0.84
N PHE A 39 -8.40 -11.17 0.83
CA PHE A 39 -9.31 -11.57 1.90
C PHE A 39 -9.60 -13.07 1.90
N PHE A 40 -9.67 -13.69 0.72
CA PHE A 40 -9.82 -15.13 0.55
C PHE A 40 -8.61 -15.88 1.12
N ASN A 41 -7.39 -15.38 0.86
CA ASN A 41 -6.14 -15.91 1.41
C ASN A 41 -5.93 -15.59 2.91
N GLY A 42 -6.98 -15.17 3.64
CA GLY A 42 -6.93 -15.00 5.09
C GLY A 42 -6.43 -13.64 5.59
N ARG A 43 -6.19 -12.64 4.71
CA ARG A 43 -5.86 -11.27 5.17
C ARG A 43 -7.02 -10.72 5.99
N LYS A 44 -6.77 -10.29 7.23
CA LYS A 44 -7.81 -9.67 8.10
C LYS A 44 -7.79 -8.13 8.07
N SER A 45 -6.65 -7.53 7.77
CA SER A 45 -6.49 -6.07 7.77
C SER A 45 -6.86 -5.42 6.44
N VAL A 46 -7.60 -4.30 6.52
CA VAL A 46 -7.93 -3.42 5.39
C VAL A 46 -6.85 -2.34 5.21
N GLN A 47 -6.03 -2.10 6.23
CA GLN A 47 -4.99 -1.07 6.20
C GLN A 47 -3.93 -1.40 5.15
N ASN A 48 -3.35 -0.35 4.55
CA ASN A 48 -2.20 -0.52 3.67
C ASN A 48 -1.02 -1.09 4.48
N LYS A 49 -0.22 -1.97 3.87
CA LYS A 49 1.00 -2.42 4.52
C LYS A 49 1.96 -1.24 4.55
N THR A 50 2.59 -0.98 5.69
CA THR A 50 3.69 -0.03 5.78
C THR A 50 4.80 -0.51 4.86
N TYR A 51 5.08 0.25 3.82
CA TYR A 51 6.26 0.00 2.99
C TYR A 51 7.48 0.41 3.81
N ALA A 52 8.47 -0.48 3.90
CA ALA A 52 9.79 -0.09 4.41
C ALA A 52 10.25 1.09 3.56
N ARG A 53 10.51 2.23 4.21
CA ARG A 53 11.10 3.37 3.52
C ARG A 53 12.45 2.92 2.97
N ARG A 54 12.81 3.39 1.78
CA ARG A 54 14.15 3.18 1.24
C ARG A 54 15.15 3.59 2.33
N PRO A 55 16.08 2.71 2.74
CA PRO A 55 17.10 3.11 3.70
C PRO A 55 17.81 4.34 3.16
N ARG A 56 17.88 5.41 3.97
CA ARG A 56 18.64 6.62 3.63
C ARG A 56 20.12 6.27 3.77
N THR A 57 20.70 5.67 2.75
CA THR A 57 22.12 5.29 2.70
C THR A 57 23.07 6.50 2.70
N SER A 58 22.56 7.70 2.45
CA SER A 58 23.34 8.94 2.49
C SER A 58 23.59 9.49 3.90
N ILE A 59 22.80 9.06 4.90
CA ILE A 59 22.98 9.49 6.31
C ILE A 59 23.76 8.39 7.03
N SER A 60 25.08 8.40 6.84
CA SER A 60 26.01 7.66 7.69
C SER A 60 26.82 8.66 8.51
N GLU A 61 27.24 8.25 9.71
CA GLU A 61 28.12 9.07 10.56
C GLU A 61 29.38 9.50 9.80
N THR A 62 29.90 8.62 8.94
CA THR A 62 31.05 8.90 8.05
C THR A 62 30.80 10.07 7.11
N ASN A 63 29.62 10.15 6.49
CA ASN A 63 29.29 11.23 5.57
C ASN A 63 29.02 12.53 6.34
N ILE A 64 28.48 12.44 7.56
CA ILE A 64 28.28 13.61 8.42
C ILE A 64 29.63 14.21 8.84
N VAL A 65 30.60 13.37 9.21
CA VAL A 65 31.96 13.80 9.55
C VAL A 65 32.67 14.41 8.33
N ALA A 66 32.65 13.73 7.18
CA ALA A 66 33.27 14.24 5.96
C ALA A 66 32.70 15.59 5.50
N ILE A 67 31.39 15.80 5.62
CA ILE A 67 30.75 17.10 5.31
C ILE A 67 31.18 18.17 6.32
N ARG A 68 31.30 17.83 7.61
CA ARG A 68 31.76 18.78 8.63
C ARG A 68 33.21 19.22 8.38
N GLU A 69 34.09 18.27 8.07
CA GLU A 69 35.50 18.55 7.74
C GLU A 69 35.61 19.45 6.52
N MET A 70 34.86 19.16 5.44
CA MET A 70 34.85 20.00 4.24
C MET A 70 34.38 21.44 4.51
N ILE A 71 33.44 21.65 5.44
CA ILE A 71 32.95 23.00 5.81
C ILE A 71 33.98 23.76 6.64
N GLU A 72 34.73 23.10 7.52
CA GLU A 72 35.77 23.74 8.33
C GLU A 72 37.04 24.04 7.52
N GLU A 73 37.34 23.26 6.48
CA GLU A 73 38.47 23.53 5.56
C GLU A 73 38.19 24.70 4.59
N ASP A 74 36.92 25.02 4.31
CA ASP A 74 36.50 26.11 3.41
C ASP A 74 36.48 27.49 4.10
N ARG A 75 36.86 27.57 5.38
CA ARG A 75 36.81 28.79 6.21
C ARG A 75 38.18 29.38 6.52
#